data_AF-A0A3C0KFG0-F1
#
_entry.id   AF-A0A3C0KFG0-F1
#
_cell.length_a   1.000
_cell.length_b   1.000
_cell.length_c   1.000
_cell.angle_alpha   90.00
_cell.angle_beta   90.00
_cell.angle_gamma   90.00
#
_symmetry.space_group_name_H-M   'P 1'
#
loop_
_entity.id
_entity.type
_entity.pdbx_description
1 polymer ?
#
loop_
_entity_poly.entity_id
_entity_poly.type
_entity_poly.pdbx_seq_one_letter_code
_entity_poly.pdbx_strand_id
1 'polypeptide(L)' 'EAGERKQGTTVRVWPDAKYFESSALPLGELTHLLRSKAVLMPGVSVSLTNEKTRDTQTWQYKGGLRDYLQQTLSA' A
#
# COMPACT_ATOMS: atom_id res chain seq x y z
N GLU A 1 22.46 -4.35 -13.14
CA GLU A 1 21.75 -3.74 -14.28
C GLU A 1 20.47 -3.08 -13.80
N ALA A 2 20.29 -1.80 -14.11
CA ALA A 2 19.05 -1.08 -13.84
C ALA A 2 18.00 -1.50 -14.87
N GLY A 3 17.29 -2.60 -14.57
CA GLY A 3 16.24 -3.15 -15.43
C GLY A 3 15.15 -2.13 -15.74
N GLU A 4 14.72 -2.13 -17.00
CA GLU A 4 13.80 -1.19 -17.65
C GLU A 4 12.48 -0.95 -16.89
N ARG A 5 12.45 0.07 -16.02
CA ARG A 5 11.22 0.84 -15.76
C ARG A 5 11.25 2.08 -16.63
N LYS A 6 10.93 1.92 -17.92
CA LYS A 6 10.97 3.00 -18.92
C LYS A 6 10.02 4.16 -18.61
N GLN A 7 8.97 3.93 -17.81
CA GLN A 7 7.95 4.91 -17.45
C GLN A 7 7.40 4.67 -16.05
N GLY A 8 7.02 5.75 -15.36
CA GLY A 8 6.45 5.73 -14.02
C GLY A 8 6.11 7.15 -13.57
N THR A 9 5.23 7.28 -12.58
CA THR A 9 4.91 8.57 -11.95
C THR A 9 5.17 8.45 -10.46
N THR A 10 5.94 9.39 -9.92
CA THR A 10 6.21 9.49 -8.49
C THR A 10 5.70 10.82 -8.00
N VAL A 11 4.87 10.79 -6.96
CA VAL A 11 4.35 11.99 -6.30
C VAL A 11 4.84 11.99 -4.86
N ARG A 12 5.50 13.07 -4.45
CA ARG A 12 5.91 13.32 -3.08
C ARG A 12 5.28 14.63 -2.62
N VAL A 13 4.64 14.59 -1.45
CA VAL A 13 3.92 15.72 -0.89
C VAL A 13 4.22 15.87 0.59
N TRP A 14 4.10 17.10 1.09
CA TRP A 14 4.19 17.45 2.49
C TRP A 14 2.90 18.18 2.88
N PRO A 15 2.07 17.60 3.77
CA PRO A 15 0.86 18.26 4.23
C PRO A 15 1.17 19.60 4.91
N ASP A 16 0.45 20.66 4.53
CA ASP A 16 0.52 21.95 5.23
C ASP A 16 -0.36 21.88 6.48
N ALA A 17 0.28 21.87 7.66
CA ALA A 17 -0.37 21.62 8.94
C ALA A 17 -1.47 22.64 9.30
N LYS A 18 -1.51 23.82 8.66
CA LYS A 18 -2.58 24.80 8.93
C LYS A 18 -3.97 24.34 8.44
N TYR A 19 -4.01 23.34 7.56
CA TYR A 19 -5.27 22.81 7.01
C TYR A 19 -5.70 21.49 7.68
N PHE A 20 -4.91 20.93 8.59
CA PHE A 20 -5.18 19.63 9.21
C PHE A 20 -5.07 19.73 10.72
N GLU A 21 -5.94 19.02 11.44
CA GLU A 21 -5.84 18.92 12.91
C GLU A 21 -4.59 18.15 13.35
N SER A 22 -4.06 17.28 12.49
CA SER A 22 -2.83 16.52 12.73
C SER A 22 -2.10 16.22 11.41
N SER A 23 -0.77 16.26 11.45
CA SER A 23 0.10 15.82 10.35
C SER A 23 0.42 14.32 10.40
N ALA A 24 -0.03 13.61 11.44
CA ALA A 24 0.16 12.18 11.57
C ALA A 24 -0.76 11.43 10.60
N LEU A 25 -0.18 10.55 9.78
CA LEU A 25 -0.94 9.69 8.90
C LEU A 25 -1.64 8.58 9.71
N PRO A 26 -2.94 8.31 9.49
CA PRO A 26 -3.64 7.19 10.11
C PRO A 26 -3.18 5.88 9.47
N LEU A 27 -2.03 5.35 9.93
CA LEU A 27 -1.35 4.21 9.30
C LEU A 27 -2.22 2.95 9.23
N GLY A 28 -3.08 2.70 10.22
CA GLY A 28 -4.01 1.57 10.20
C GLY A 28 -4.98 1.65 9.03
N GLU A 29 -5.69 2.78 8.89
CA GLU A 29 -6.63 3.04 7.80
C GLU A 29 -5.95 3.01 6.44
N LEU A 30 -4.76 3.62 6.32
CA LEU A 30 -3.97 3.61 5.09
C LEU A 30 -3.58 2.17 4.69
N THR A 31 -3.14 1.36 5.65
CA THR A 31 -2.79 -0.05 5.43
C THR A 31 -4.00 -0.84 4.92
N HIS A 32 -5.16 -0.68 5.57
CA HIS A 32 -6.41 -1.32 5.13
C HIS A 32 -6.82 -0.86 3.72
N LEU A 33 -6.73 0.43 3.43
CA LEU A 33 -7.05 0.98 2.12
C LEU A 33 -6.14 0.41 1.03
N LEU A 34 -4.82 0.41 1.23
CA LEU A 34 -3.85 -0.12 0.26
C LEU A 34 -4.06 -1.62 0.03
N ARG A 35 -4.24 -2.40 1.10
CA ARG A 35 -4.55 -3.83 1.00
C ARG A 35 -5.84 -4.06 0.22
N SER A 36 -6.91 -3.31 0.49
CA SER A 36 -8.18 -3.42 -0.25
C SER A 36 -8.01 -3.17 -1.75
N LYS A 37 -7.18 -2.19 -2.14
CA LYS A 37 -6.89 -1.88 -3.54
C LYS A 37 -6.09 -3.01 -4.20
N ALA A 38 -5.10 -3.57 -3.51
CA ALA A 38 -4.35 -4.73 -4.00
C ALA A 38 -5.25 -5.96 -4.25
N VAL A 39 -6.21 -6.22 -3.37
CA VAL A 39 -7.17 -7.34 -3.51
C VAL A 39 -8.05 -7.18 -4.75
N LEU A 40 -8.47 -5.95 -5.04
CA LEU A 40 -9.33 -5.63 -6.17
C LEU A 40 -8.59 -5.55 -7.52
N MET A 41 -7.25 -5.57 -7.51
CA MET A 41 -6.41 -5.47 -8.70
C MET A 41 -5.49 -6.70 -8.82
N PRO A 42 -6.00 -7.85 -9.33
CA PRO A 42 -5.22 -9.06 -9.44
C PRO A 42 -3.90 -8.87 -10.19
N GLY A 43 -2.81 -9.39 -9.63
CA GLY A 43 -1.47 -9.30 -10.21
C GLY A 43 -0.72 -7.98 -9.93
N VAL A 44 -1.38 -6.94 -9.44
CA VAL A 44 -0.72 -5.69 -9.03
C VAL A 44 -0.06 -5.87 -7.66
N SER A 45 1.20 -5.45 -7.56
CA SER A 45 1.93 -5.41 -6.28
C SER A 45 1.80 -4.02 -5.67
N VAL A 46 1.38 -3.96 -4.41
CA VAL A 46 1.26 -2.74 -3.61
C VAL A 46 2.17 -2.87 -2.40
N SER A 47 3.03 -1.88 -2.17
CA SER A 47 3.95 -1.86 -1.04
C SER A 47 3.78 -0.58 -0.22
N LEU A 48 3.73 -0.73 1.11
CA LEU A 48 3.80 0.36 2.08
C LEU A 48 5.10 0.23 2.86
N THR A 49 5.97 1.24 2.75
CA THR A 49 7.23 1.31 3.52
C THR A 49 7.13 2.46 4.53
N ASN A 50 7.32 2.14 5.81
CA ASN A 50 7.45 3.12 6.87
C ASN A 50 8.93 3.37 7.15
N GLU A 51 9.47 4.48 6.68
CA GLU A 51 10.90 4.79 6.81
C GLU A 51 11.35 5.00 8.27
N LYS A 52 10.44 5.39 9.17
CA LYS A 52 10.75 5.62 10.59
C LYS A 52 11.05 4.31 11.31
N THR A 53 10.23 3.28 11.06
CA THR A 53 10.39 1.96 11.70
C THR A 53 11.20 0.98 10.85
N ARG A 54 11.37 1.30 9.56
CA ARG A 54 11.94 0.43 8.51
C ARG A 54 11.09 -0.79 8.19
N ASP A 55 9.83 -0.80 8.62
CA ASP A 55 8.90 -1.86 8.27
C ASP A 55 8.40 -1.68 6.83
N THR A 56 8.34 -2.79 6.10
CA THR A 56 7.73 -2.83 4.78
C THR A 56 6.69 -3.93 4.73
N GLN A 57 5.51 -3.57 4.26
CA GLN A 57 4.42 -4.51 4.00
C GLN A 57 4.15 -4.52 2.50
N THR A 58 4.03 -5.71 1.91
CA THR A 58 3.79 -5.89 0.47
C THR A 58 2.63 -6.83 0.28
N TRP A 59 1.71 -6.46 -0.60
CA TRP A 59 0.55 -7.26 -0.98
C TRP A 59 0.52 -7.47 -2.48
N GLN A 60 0.32 -8.72 -2.89
CA GLN A 60 0.01 -9.08 -4.26
C GLN A 60 -0.94 -10.28 -4.22
N TYR A 61 -2.11 -10.13 -4.83
CA TYR A 61 -3.13 -11.18 -4.88
C TYR A 61 -3.28 -11.62 -6.33
N LYS A 62 -3.04 -12.91 -6.63
CA LYS A 62 -3.16 -13.42 -8.01
C LYS A 62 -4.60 -13.84 -8.33
N GLY A 63 -5.31 -14.40 -7.36
CA GLY A 63 -6.74 -14.72 -7.41
C GLY A 63 -7.64 -13.64 -6.82
N GLY A 64 -7.11 -12.44 -6.56
CA GLY A 64 -7.87 -11.29 -6.05
C GLY A 64 -8.61 -11.59 -4.75
N LEU A 65 -9.91 -11.31 -4.73
CA LEU A 65 -10.77 -11.51 -3.55
C LEU A 65 -10.79 -12.96 -3.05
N ARG A 66 -10.67 -13.95 -3.95
CA ARG A 66 -10.65 -15.36 -3.57
C ARG A 66 -9.46 -15.67 -2.67
N ASP A 67 -8.25 -15.28 -3.09
CA ASP A 67 -7.02 -15.49 -2.33
C ASP A 67 -7.10 -14.78 -0.98
N TYR A 68 -7.62 -13.54 -0.98
CA TYR A 68 -7.80 -12.77 0.24
C TYR A 68 -8.72 -13.45 1.25
N LEU A 69 -9.88 -13.93 0.79
CA LEU A 69 -10.84 -14.63 1.65
C LEU A 69 -10.24 -15.92 2.19
N GLN A 70 -9.54 -16.69 1.35
CA GLN A 70 -8.85 -17.91 1.80
C GLN A 70 -7.80 -17.61 2.89
N GLN A 71 -7.01 -16.54 2.74
CA GLN A 71 -6.04 -16.14 3.75
C GLN A 71 -6.67 -15.61 5.04
N THR A 72 -7.81 -14.93 4.93
CA THR A 72 -8.45 -14.26 6.08
C THR A 72 -9.36 -15.20 6.88
N LEU A 73 -9.93 -16.23 6.23
CA LEU A 73 -10.80 -17.22 6.87
C LEU A 73 -10.04 -18.43 7.43
N SER A 74 -8.76 -18.59 7.06
CA SER A 74 -7.89 -19.68 7.59
C SER A 74 -7.06 -19.23 8.80
N ALA A 75 -7.26 -18.00 9.27
CA ALA A 75 -6.56 -17.38 10.40
C ALA A 75 -7.40 -17.43 11.68
#